data_AF-A0A7W4UP39-F1
#
_entry.id   AF-A0A7W4UP39-F1
#
_cell.length_a   1.000
_cell.length_b   1.000
_cell.length_c   1.000
_cell.angle_alpha   90.00
_cell.angle_beta   90.00
_cell.angle_gamma   90.00
#
_symmetry.space_group_name_H-M   'P 1'
#
loop_
_entity.id
_entity.type
_entity.pdbx_description
1 polymer ?
#
loop_
_entity_poly.entity_id
_entity_poly.type
_entity_poly.pdbx_seq_one_letter_code
_entity_poly.pdbx_strand_id
1 'polypeptide(L)'
;MTDEANSDPVDDYDPMIYDAMREAANRLGGLYMERWHLATNEAEKEKWLSLNHRVWRESRDIDPGSLDDVQRARADFVARFRVEEL
;
A
#
# COMPACT_ATOMS: atom_id res chain seq x y z
N MET A 1 -45.11 9.07 12.73
CA MET A 1 -43.84 9.80 12.59
C MET A 1 -42.78 8.72 12.56
N THR A 2 -42.43 8.27 11.35
CA THR A 2 -41.55 7.13 11.15
C THR A 2 -40.13 7.60 11.41
N ASP A 3 -39.49 6.99 12.40
CA ASP A 3 -38.07 7.18 12.70
C ASP A 3 -37.29 6.69 11.48
N GLU A 4 -36.83 7.61 10.63
CA GLU A 4 -35.86 7.29 9.58
C GLU A 4 -34.54 7.00 10.28
N ALA A 5 -34.25 5.71 10.44
CA ALA A 5 -32.93 5.26 10.86
C ALA A 5 -31.90 5.87 9.91
N ASN A 6 -31.10 6.81 10.41
CA ASN A 6 -29.93 7.34 9.75
C ASN A 6 -29.11 6.16 9.23
N SER A 7 -29.22 5.91 7.93
CA SER A 7 -28.55 4.83 7.21
C SER A 7 -27.26 5.35 6.61
N ASP A 8 -26.56 6.24 7.32
CA ASP A 8 -25.21 6.61 6.91
C ASP A 8 -24.35 5.37 7.09
N PRO A 9 -23.62 4.94 6.04
CA PRO A 9 -22.68 3.83 6.17
C PRO A 9 -21.71 4.16 7.31
N VAL A 10 -21.57 3.22 8.23
CA VAL A 10 -20.56 3.31 9.29
C VAL A 10 -19.21 3.39 8.58
N ASP A 11 -18.57 4.55 8.69
CA ASP A 11 -17.22 4.76 8.18
C ASP A 11 -16.26 3.96 9.05
N ASP A 12 -15.76 2.83 8.53
CA ASP A 12 -14.75 2.00 9.20
C ASP A 12 -13.32 2.58 9.04
N TYR A 13 -13.21 3.85 8.60
CA TYR A 13 -11.94 4.54 8.51
C TYR A 13 -11.23 4.62 9.86
N ASP A 14 -10.12 3.88 9.95
CA ASP A 14 -9.14 4.02 11.02
C ASP A 14 -7.88 4.70 10.45
N PRO A 15 -7.61 5.97 10.80
CA PRO A 15 -6.47 6.71 10.28
C PRO A 15 -5.12 6.09 10.66
N MET A 16 -5.03 5.45 11.84
CA MET A 16 -3.79 4.79 12.26
C MET A 16 -3.52 3.53 11.44
N ILE A 17 -4.55 2.77 11.12
CA ILE A 17 -4.42 1.56 10.30
C ILE A 17 -4.11 1.93 8.84
N TYR A 18 -4.77 2.98 8.32
CA TYR A 18 -4.45 3.53 7.00
C TYR A 18 -3.01 4.05 6.92
N ASP A 19 -2.55 4.81 7.92
CA ASP A 19 -1.15 5.26 7.97
C ASP A 19 -0.16 4.09 8.09
N ALA A 20 -0.50 3.05 8.85
CA ALA A 20 0.33 1.85 8.93
C ALA A 20 0.42 1.10 7.59
N MET A 21 -0.64 1.12 6.78
CA MET A 21 -0.63 0.61 5.41
C MET A 21 0.27 1.47 4.51
N ARG A 22 0.13 2.81 4.56
CA ARG A 22 0.98 3.73 3.78
C ARG A 22 2.45 3.60 4.12
N GLU A 23 2.78 3.43 5.40
CA GLU A 23 4.15 3.23 5.85
C GLU A 23 4.73 1.92 5.31
N ALA A 24 3.94 0.84 5.28
CA ALA A 24 4.37 -0.42 4.66
C ALA A 24 4.63 -0.27 3.15
N ALA A 25 3.76 0.44 2.43
CA ALA A 25 3.95 0.77 1.01
C ALA A 25 5.21 1.61 0.79
N ASN A 26 5.45 2.63 1.62
CA ASN A 26 6.62 3.50 1.52
C ASN A 26 7.92 2.74 1.75
N ARG A 27 7.95 1.80 2.71
CA ARG A 27 9.14 0.95 2.94
C ARG A 27 9.44 0.07 1.74
N LEU A 28 8.42 -0.57 1.17
CA LEU A 28 8.56 -1.39 -0.03
C LEU A 28 9.02 -0.57 -1.24
N GLY A 29 8.41 0.60 -1.47
CA GLY A 29 8.82 1.53 -2.53
C GLY A 29 10.27 2.02 -2.32
N GLY A 30 10.63 2.35 -1.08
CA GLY A 30 11.99 2.74 -0.71
C GLY A 30 13.03 1.66 -1.03
N LEU A 31 12.73 0.40 -0.70
CA LEU A 31 13.59 -0.75 -1.06
C LEU A 31 13.76 -0.88 -2.58
N TYR A 32 12.67 -0.75 -3.35
CA TYR A 32 12.75 -0.78 -4.81
C TYR A 32 13.60 0.38 -5.37
N MET A 33 13.48 1.58 -4.79
CA MET A 33 14.31 2.72 -5.20
C MET A 33 15.79 2.53 -4.82
N GLU A 34 16.08 1.92 -3.68
CA GLU A 34 17.45 1.54 -3.32
C GLU A 34 18.03 0.56 -4.35
N ARG A 35 17.28 -0.51 -4.69
CA ARG A 35 17.69 -1.47 -5.72
C ARG A 35 17.86 -0.81 -7.09
N TRP A 36 17.01 0.16 -7.43
CA TRP A 36 17.15 0.98 -8.64
C TRP A 36 18.46 1.77 -8.67
N HIS A 37 18.86 2.37 -7.53
CA HIS A 37 20.13 3.08 -7.42
C HIS A 37 21.35 2.16 -7.55
N LEU A 38 21.24 0.90 -7.11
CA LEU A 38 22.31 -0.10 -7.18
C LEU A 38 22.36 -0.88 -8.50
N ALA A 39 21.33 -0.79 -9.33
CA ALA A 39 21.22 -1.52 -10.60
C ALA A 39 22.33 -1.14 -11.58
N THR A 40 22.90 -2.14 -12.25
CA THR A 40 24.07 -1.97 -13.14
C THR A 40 23.70 -1.90 -14.62
N ASN A 41 22.46 -2.24 -14.96
CA ASN A 41 21.96 -2.23 -16.33
C ASN A 41 20.52 -1.67 -16.41
N GLU A 42 20.12 -1.33 -17.63
CA GLU A 42 18.82 -0.68 -17.87
C GLU A 42 17.63 -1.59 -17.55
N ALA A 43 17.74 -2.89 -17.81
CA ALA A 43 16.66 -3.84 -17.54
C ALA A 43 16.38 -3.96 -16.03
N GLU A 44 17.42 -3.96 -15.20
CA GLU A 44 17.28 -3.93 -13.73
C GLU A 44 16.64 -2.61 -13.27
N LYS A 45 17.08 -1.47 -13.82
CA LYS A 45 16.48 -0.17 -13.52
C LYS A 45 15.00 -0.13 -13.88
N GLU A 46 14.64 -0.56 -15.09
CA GLU A 46 13.25 -0.58 -15.52
C GLU A 46 12.38 -1.47 -14.61
N LYS A 47 12.89 -2.66 -14.24
CA LYS A 47 12.21 -3.55 -13.29
C LYS A 47 11.90 -2.84 -11.98
N TRP A 48 12.92 -2.29 -11.31
CA TRP A 48 12.76 -1.70 -9.98
C TRP A 48 11.87 -0.45 -10.01
N LEU A 49 12.01 0.39 -11.02
CA LEU A 49 11.17 1.56 -11.20
C LEU A 49 9.69 1.18 -11.44
N SER A 50 9.46 0.15 -12.27
CA SER A 50 8.11 -0.38 -12.54
C SER A 50 7.45 -0.92 -11.26
N LEU A 51 8.21 -1.65 -10.44
CA LEU A 51 7.73 -2.16 -9.16
C LEU A 51 7.40 -1.04 -8.17
N ASN A 52 8.22 0.00 -8.08
CA ASN A 52 7.92 1.19 -7.26
C ASN A 52 6.65 1.90 -7.73
N HIS A 53 6.48 2.13 -9.04
CA HIS A 53 5.26 2.72 -9.59
C HIS A 53 4.01 1.87 -9.31
N ARG A 54 4.17 0.54 -9.34
CA ARG A 54 3.09 -0.38 -9.01
C ARG A 54 2.64 -0.24 -7.55
N VAL A 55 3.57 -0.24 -6.60
CA VAL A 55 3.26 -0.02 -5.16
C VAL A 55 2.60 1.34 -4.93
N TRP A 56 3.08 2.39 -5.62
CA TRP A 56 2.47 3.71 -5.53
C TRP A 56 1.02 3.73 -6.01
N ARG A 57 0.70 3.05 -7.12
CA ARG A 57 -0.70 2.94 -7.59
C ARG A 57 -1.54 2.11 -6.63
N GLU A 58 -1.05 0.93 -6.25
CA GLU A 58 -1.75 0.01 -5.35
C GLU A 58 -2.13 0.68 -4.03
N SER A 59 -1.24 1.48 -3.43
CA SER A 59 -1.53 2.18 -2.17
C SER A 59 -2.51 3.34 -2.31
N ARG A 60 -2.68 3.92 -3.51
CA ARG A 60 -3.63 5.02 -3.79
C ARG A 60 -5.03 4.54 -4.15
N ASP A 61 -5.13 3.33 -4.67
CA ASP A 61 -6.40 2.74 -5.11
C ASP A 61 -7.14 2.01 -3.97
N ILE A 62 -6.56 1.97 -2.76
CA ILE A 62 -7.22 1.41 -1.57
C ILE A 62 -8.33 2.34 -1.10
N ASP A 63 -9.51 1.77 -0.84
CA ASP A 63 -10.60 2.45 -0.14
C ASP A 63 -10.23 2.60 1.35
N PRO A 64 -9.99 3.82 1.85
CA PRO A 64 -9.65 4.03 3.25
C PRO A 64 -10.82 3.69 4.20
N GLY A 65 -12.07 3.73 3.74
CA GLY A 65 -13.25 3.37 4.53
C GLY A 65 -13.47 1.86 4.68
N SER A 66 -12.66 1.03 4.02
CA SER A 66 -12.72 -0.43 4.08
C SER A 66 -11.56 -0.97 4.92
N LEU A 67 -11.83 -1.23 6.21
CA LEU A 67 -10.82 -1.76 7.15
C LEU A 67 -10.16 -3.05 6.62
N ASP A 68 -10.95 -3.93 6.01
CA ASP A 68 -10.47 -5.18 5.42
C ASP A 68 -9.52 -4.93 4.25
N ASP A 69 -9.81 -3.96 3.38
CA ASP A 69 -8.94 -3.62 2.25
C ASP A 69 -7.62 -3.02 2.72
N VAL A 70 -7.67 -2.10 3.69
CA VAL A 70 -6.48 -1.49 4.26
C VAL A 70 -5.58 -2.53 4.94
N GLN A 71 -6.15 -3.44 5.75
CA GLN A 71 -5.38 -4.49 6.41
C GLN A 71 -4.79 -5.50 5.44
N ARG A 72 -5.56 -5.90 4.42
CA ARG A 72 -5.10 -6.80 3.37
C ARG A 72 -3.95 -6.20 2.56
N ALA A 73 -4.08 -4.94 2.15
CA ALA A 73 -3.02 -4.22 1.43
C ALA A 73 -1.75 -4.09 2.29
N ARG A 74 -1.90 -3.73 3.57
CA ARG A 74 -0.78 -3.67 4.50
C ARG A 74 -0.06 -5.01 4.61
N ALA A 75 -0.81 -6.11 4.76
CA ALA A 75 -0.24 -7.44 4.87
C ALA A 75 0.53 -7.84 3.60
N ASP A 76 -0.01 -7.53 2.42
CA ASP A 76 0.66 -7.76 1.13
C ASP A 76 1.98 -6.99 1.04
N PHE A 77 1.98 -5.68 1.32
CA PHE A 77 3.20 -4.87 1.26
C PHE A 77 4.28 -5.35 2.22
N VAL A 78 3.90 -5.74 3.44
CA VAL A 78 4.84 -6.33 4.42
C VAL A 78 5.39 -7.68 3.93
N ALA A 79 4.55 -8.54 3.36
CA ALA A 79 4.99 -9.84 2.86
C ALA A 79 5.98 -9.68 1.70
N ARG A 80 5.68 -8.80 0.74
CA ARG A 80 6.56 -8.49 -0.39
C ARG A 80 7.88 -7.87 0.06
N PHE A 81 7.85 -6.94 1.02
CA PHE A 81 9.07 -6.37 1.58
C PHE A 81 9.99 -7.46 2.14
N ARG A 82 9.46 -8.38 2.95
CA ARG A 82 10.23 -9.48 3.52
C ARG A 82 10.82 -10.41 2.46
N VAL A 83 10.11 -10.65 1.37
CA VAL A 83 10.60 -11.49 0.26
C VAL A 83 11.75 -10.80 -0.48
N GLU A 84 11.69 -9.48 -0.65
CA GLU A 84 12.69 -8.70 -1.41
C GLU A 84 13.91 -8.28 -0.57
N GLU A 85 13.79 -8.34 0.76
CA GLU A 85 14.88 -8.09 1.73
C GLU A 85 15.80 -9.31 1.90
N LEU A 86 15.30 -10.54 1.66
CA LEU A 86 16.06 -11.80 1.73
C LEU A 86 16.99 -11.99 0.52
#